data_AF-I5AV44-F1
#
_entry.id   AF-I5AV44-F1
#
_cell.length_a   1.000
_cell.length_b   1.000
_cell.length_c   1.000
_cell.angle_alpha   90.00
_cell.angle_beta   90.00
_cell.angle_gamma   90.00
#
_symmetry.space_group_name_H-M   'P 1'
#
loop_
_entity.id
_entity.type
_entity.pdbx_description
1 polymer ?
#
loop_
_entity_poly.entity_id
_entity_poly.type
_entity_poly.pdbx_seq_one_letter_code
_entity_poly.pdbx_strand_id
1 'polypeptide(L)'
;MSKTQSRLKQSTKNFVSGTFYHVVKIILNFVSRTVFIYTLGVEYLGMNGIFGDVLNLLCMADLGFSTAMAYSFYKPLAEGDREKITDLVSFYRKIYNVIALLITVGGLLCIPFLKYIVHTEKEVPHLVIYYLIALAGVICSYLFVYKSTLLTADQKDYMLVRVRTVVSFIITAAQLMVLLAWKNYILYLLTGTFYQVLCNILVTWKANREYPFLRKIKKRKLDDDKLKKSIFENMKSVFIYKISETCFWSTDNILISTLVGTAAVGLYSNYLTLGSKLLLMEQIVFASMTASIGNVVASENDSKRYEVFQGIQSLSYIFSGVIVCCYCLLIHDFIYVWIGPEFQLSGLLILAVTLNTYMCCVLQPLWCFRDATGMYKRIKYIMLLGSILNIILSIILGKLLGTAGIIFASAISRVATYVWYEPKLLFREYFDRGCAGYFLSLVGNFVAVFAVIAGGWWIGDRFHARTWTELLIKAAVTAVITAGIFFGLYCRTEGGRMIVSRVTGVLHRWRGSRKAEAAGNCEGEGI
;
A
#
# COMPACT_ATOMS: atom_id res chain seq x y z
N MET A 1 36.16 20.99 0.98
CA MET A 1 34.86 20.38 0.64
C MET A 1 33.76 21.01 1.48
N SER A 2 32.84 21.75 0.88
CA SER A 2 31.78 22.45 1.64
C SER A 2 30.78 21.45 2.25
N LYS A 3 30.21 21.80 3.41
CA LYS A 3 29.20 21.00 4.13
C LYS A 3 28.01 20.60 3.23
N THR A 4 27.76 21.39 2.19
CA THR A 4 26.72 21.17 1.17
C THR A 4 27.08 20.05 0.17
N GLN A 5 28.34 19.96 -0.28
CA GLN A 5 28.83 18.85 -1.11
C GLN A 5 28.75 17.50 -0.40
N SER A 6 29.09 17.48 0.90
CA SER A 6 28.98 16.28 1.74
C SER A 6 27.52 15.82 1.90
N ARG A 7 26.59 16.76 2.10
CA ARG A 7 25.14 16.49 2.18
C ARG A 7 24.55 16.00 0.85
N LEU A 8 24.94 16.59 -0.28
CA LEU A 8 24.53 16.14 -1.61
C LEU A 8 25.05 14.74 -1.92
N LYS A 9 26.34 14.47 -1.67
CA LYS A 9 26.92 13.13 -1.86
C LYS A 9 26.26 12.08 -0.96
N GLN A 10 25.96 12.42 0.29
CA GLN A 10 25.26 11.52 1.22
C GLN A 10 23.80 11.30 0.82
N SER A 11 23.09 12.33 0.38
CA SER A 11 21.71 12.24 -0.11
C SER A 11 21.61 11.38 -1.37
N THR A 12 22.51 11.59 -2.34
CA THR A 12 22.58 10.77 -3.56
C THR A 12 22.95 9.32 -3.24
N LYS A 13 23.91 9.08 -2.34
CA LYS A 13 24.28 7.72 -1.90
C LYS A 13 23.10 7.00 -1.22
N ASN A 14 22.35 7.71 -0.38
CA ASN A 14 21.16 7.18 0.27
C ASN A 14 20.04 6.88 -0.74
N PHE A 15 19.81 7.78 -1.71
CA PHE A 15 18.81 7.59 -2.76
C PHE A 15 19.17 6.39 -3.66
N VAL A 16 20.40 6.30 -4.16
CA VAL A 16 20.86 5.18 -4.99
C VAL A 16 20.81 3.86 -4.22
N SER A 17 21.27 3.84 -2.96
CA SER A 17 21.22 2.65 -2.11
C SER A 17 19.78 2.22 -1.79
N GLY A 18 18.87 3.18 -1.59
CA GLY A 18 17.45 2.91 -1.35
C GLY A 18 16.76 2.35 -2.59
N THR A 19 16.96 2.99 -3.74
CA THR A 19 16.40 2.53 -5.02
C THR A 19 16.93 1.15 -5.40
N PHE A 20 18.23 0.91 -5.28
CA PHE A 20 18.82 -0.41 -5.52
C PHE A 20 18.20 -1.49 -4.62
N TYR A 21 18.05 -1.20 -3.33
CA TYR A 21 17.38 -2.10 -2.38
C TYR A 21 15.95 -2.43 -2.82
N HIS A 22 15.16 -1.44 -3.21
CA HIS A 22 13.79 -1.66 -3.68
C HIS A 22 13.74 -2.51 -4.95
N VAL A 23 14.62 -2.26 -5.91
CA VAL A 23 14.70 -3.06 -7.15
C VAL A 23 15.05 -4.52 -6.85
N VAL A 24 16.09 -4.77 -6.05
CA VAL A 24 16.48 -6.13 -5.65
C VAL A 24 15.34 -6.85 -4.92
N LYS A 25 14.64 -6.15 -4.02
CA LYS A 25 13.50 -6.71 -3.29
C LYS A 25 12.35 -7.08 -4.20
N ILE A 26 12.06 -6.26 -5.22
CA ILE A 26 11.04 -6.56 -6.22
C ILE A 26 11.44 -7.83 -6.98
N ILE A 27 12.66 -7.89 -7.51
CA ILE A 27 13.16 -9.06 -8.25
C ILE A 27 13.07 -10.33 -7.39
N LEU A 28 13.55 -10.30 -6.15
CA LEU A 28 13.45 -11.45 -5.24
C LEU A 28 12.02 -11.88 -4.96
N ASN A 29 11.07 -10.93 -4.85
CA ASN A 29 9.66 -11.26 -4.67
C ASN A 29 9.10 -12.01 -5.90
N PHE A 30 9.44 -11.57 -7.11
CA PHE A 30 9.05 -12.25 -8.35
C PHE A 30 9.68 -13.64 -8.46
N VAL A 31 10.99 -13.77 -8.20
CA VAL A 31 11.69 -15.07 -8.22
C VAL A 31 11.10 -16.03 -7.19
N SER A 32 10.89 -15.58 -5.95
CA SER A 32 10.26 -16.39 -4.90
C SER A 32 8.87 -16.85 -5.30
N ARG A 33 8.09 -15.98 -5.94
CA ARG A 33 6.75 -16.31 -6.41
C ARG A 33 6.77 -17.30 -7.58
N THR A 34 7.69 -17.16 -8.53
CA THR A 34 7.90 -18.13 -9.62
C THR A 34 8.24 -19.51 -9.08
N VAL A 35 9.21 -19.60 -8.17
CA VAL A 35 9.60 -20.86 -7.55
C VAL A 35 8.42 -21.46 -6.77
N PHE A 36 7.67 -20.65 -6.03
CA PHE A 36 6.47 -21.11 -5.32
C PHE A 36 5.45 -21.73 -6.28
N ILE A 37 5.13 -21.06 -7.38
CA ILE A 37 4.17 -21.53 -8.37
C ILE A 37 4.60 -22.87 -8.97
N TYR A 38 5.85 -23.00 -9.42
CA TYR A 38 6.33 -24.23 -10.05
C TYR A 38 6.59 -25.39 -9.07
N THR A 39 6.71 -25.12 -7.78
CA THR A 39 6.96 -26.17 -6.76
C THR A 39 5.71 -26.63 -6.04
N LEU A 40 4.83 -25.71 -5.64
CA LEU A 40 3.62 -25.99 -4.86
C LEU A 40 2.34 -25.85 -5.66
N GLY A 41 2.31 -25.02 -6.71
CA GLY A 41 1.13 -24.80 -7.54
C GLY A 41 0.28 -23.60 -7.13
N VAL A 42 -0.69 -23.27 -7.98
CA VAL A 42 -1.54 -22.08 -7.85
C VAL A 42 -2.58 -22.18 -6.74
N GLU A 43 -3.01 -23.39 -6.37
CA GLU A 43 -3.98 -23.56 -5.28
C GLU A 43 -3.39 -23.12 -3.93
N TYR A 44 -2.15 -23.49 -3.63
CA TYR A 44 -1.45 -23.04 -2.42
C TYR A 44 -1.20 -21.53 -2.43
N LEU A 45 -1.03 -20.95 -3.62
CA LEU A 45 -0.88 -19.50 -3.76
C LEU A 45 -2.21 -18.79 -3.48
N GLY A 46 -3.32 -19.37 -3.97
CA GLY A 46 -4.67 -18.92 -3.66
C GLY A 46 -4.98 -19.01 -2.17
N MET A 47 -4.60 -20.12 -1.51
CA MET A 47 -4.74 -20.27 -0.06
C MET A 47 -3.98 -19.20 0.72
N ASN A 48 -2.75 -18.86 0.32
CA ASN A 48 -2.01 -17.74 0.92
C ASN A 48 -2.79 -16.41 0.83
N GLY A 49 -3.43 -16.15 -0.32
CA GLY A 49 -4.27 -14.96 -0.51
C GLY A 49 -5.51 -14.95 0.38
N ILE A 50 -6.22 -16.08 0.44
CA ILE A 50 -7.41 -16.28 1.28
C ILE A 50 -7.06 -16.11 2.77
N PHE A 51 -5.98 -16.76 3.24
CA PHE A 51 -5.54 -16.62 4.62
C PHE A 51 -5.15 -15.18 4.93
N GLY A 52 -4.47 -14.49 4.01
CA GLY A 52 -4.18 -13.06 4.13
C GLY A 52 -5.43 -12.23 4.37
N ASP A 53 -6.47 -12.44 3.56
CA ASP A 53 -7.75 -11.71 3.65
C ASP A 53 -8.51 -12.03 4.94
N VAL A 54 -8.66 -13.32 5.29
CA VAL A 54 -9.32 -13.75 6.54
C VAL A 54 -8.60 -13.17 7.77
N LEU A 55 -7.27 -13.25 7.79
CA LEU A 55 -6.49 -12.73 8.90
C LEU A 55 -6.53 -11.20 8.96
N ASN A 56 -6.55 -10.50 7.82
CA ASN A 56 -6.72 -9.04 7.78
C ASN A 56 -8.09 -8.61 8.32
N LEU A 57 -9.16 -9.37 8.05
CA LEU A 57 -10.47 -9.12 8.67
C LEU A 57 -10.41 -9.28 10.21
N LEU A 58 -9.67 -10.25 10.73
CA LEU A 58 -9.46 -10.40 12.19
C LEU A 58 -8.63 -9.25 12.78
N CYS A 59 -7.64 -8.75 12.03
CA CYS A 59 -6.83 -7.59 12.40
C CYS A 59 -7.64 -6.30 12.57
N MET A 60 -8.90 -6.25 12.09
CA MET A 60 -9.83 -5.16 12.42
C MET A 60 -9.93 -4.96 13.93
N ALA A 61 -9.74 -5.98 14.76
CA ALA A 61 -9.73 -5.85 16.22
C ALA A 61 -8.73 -4.81 16.77
N ASP A 62 -7.73 -4.38 15.98
CA ASP A 62 -6.81 -3.28 16.33
C ASP A 62 -7.50 -1.90 16.29
N LEU A 63 -8.64 -1.72 15.61
CA LEU A 63 -9.51 -0.53 15.68
C LEU A 63 -8.85 0.85 15.56
N GLY A 64 -7.66 0.94 14.97
CA GLY A 64 -6.86 2.17 14.92
C GLY A 64 -6.17 2.55 16.25
N PHE A 65 -6.09 1.63 17.22
CA PHE A 65 -5.31 1.78 18.45
C PHE A 65 -3.85 2.07 18.16
N SER A 66 -3.29 1.56 17.05
CA SER A 66 -1.91 1.82 16.65
C SER A 66 -1.64 3.30 16.38
N THR A 67 -2.57 4.01 15.74
CA THR A 67 -2.47 5.45 15.49
C THR A 67 -2.65 6.27 16.77
N ALA A 68 -3.65 5.93 17.59
CA ALA A 68 -3.87 6.62 18.87
C ALA A 68 -2.69 6.43 19.84
N MET A 69 -2.09 5.24 19.83
CA MET A 69 -0.88 4.93 20.58
C MET A 69 0.29 5.81 20.15
N ALA A 70 0.57 5.89 18.85
CA ALA A 70 1.62 6.76 18.31
C ALA A 70 1.43 8.22 18.75
N TYR A 71 0.20 8.74 18.62
CA TYR A 71 -0.13 10.10 19.03
C TYR A 71 0.09 10.35 20.52
N SER A 72 -0.32 9.41 21.36
CA SER A 72 -0.18 9.53 22.82
C SER A 72 1.28 9.57 23.28
N PHE A 73 2.24 9.08 22.47
CA PHE A 73 3.66 9.15 22.78
C PHE A 73 4.30 10.50 22.41
N TYR A 74 3.75 11.28 21.49
CA TYR A 74 4.42 12.50 20.99
C TYR A 74 4.71 13.52 22.08
N LYS A 75 3.71 13.85 22.92
CA LYS A 75 3.89 14.83 24.00
C LYS A 75 4.88 14.35 25.08
N PRO A 76 4.74 13.15 25.66
CA PRO A 76 5.70 12.63 26.63
C PRO A 76 7.13 12.50 26.10
N LEU A 77 7.30 12.16 24.82
CA LEU A 77 8.62 12.13 24.18
C LEU A 77 9.24 13.53 24.07
N ALA A 78 8.45 14.52 23.65
CA ALA A 78 8.89 15.91 23.55
C ALA A 78 9.27 16.51 24.92
N GLU A 79 8.54 16.14 25.97
CA GLU A 79 8.78 16.59 27.35
C GLU A 79 9.85 15.76 28.08
N GLY A 80 10.31 14.64 27.50
CA GLY A 80 11.27 13.73 28.13
C GLY A 80 10.71 12.99 29.36
N ASP A 81 9.37 12.91 29.49
CA ASP A 81 8.68 12.31 30.63
C ASP A 81 8.74 10.77 30.59
N ARG A 82 9.83 10.22 31.14
CA ARG A 82 10.10 8.78 31.17
C ARG A 82 9.06 7.99 31.96
N GLU A 83 8.49 8.58 33.02
CA GLU A 83 7.46 7.90 33.82
C GLU A 83 6.20 7.71 32.98
N LYS A 84 5.71 8.77 32.35
CA LYS A 84 4.53 8.73 31.50
C LYS A 84 4.71 7.84 30.28
N ILE A 85 5.89 7.83 29.66
CA ILE A 85 6.21 6.88 28.57
C ILE A 85 6.10 5.43 29.07
N THR A 86 6.63 5.14 30.27
CA THR A 86 6.59 3.80 30.86
C THR A 86 5.16 3.37 31.17
N ASP A 87 4.36 4.29 31.69
CA ASP A 87 2.95 4.06 31.98
C ASP A 87 2.16 3.77 30.69
N LEU A 88 2.32 4.61 29.66
CA LEU A 88 1.68 4.40 28.36
C LEU A 88 2.09 3.06 27.73
N VAL A 89 3.38 2.73 27.72
CA VAL A 89 3.89 1.43 27.24
C VAL A 89 3.23 0.26 27.99
N SER A 90 3.06 0.39 29.30
CA SER A 90 2.44 -0.65 30.14
C SER A 90 0.94 -0.80 29.89
N PHE A 91 0.25 0.31 29.64
CA PHE A 91 -1.17 0.32 29.29
C PHE A 91 -1.42 -0.26 27.90
N TYR A 92 -0.68 0.18 26.88
CA TYR A 92 -0.83 -0.38 25.54
C TYR A 92 -0.40 -1.85 25.47
N ARG A 93 0.58 -2.29 26.26
CA ARG A 93 0.89 -3.72 26.40
C ARG A 93 -0.34 -4.53 26.84
N LYS A 94 -1.14 -4.02 27.80
CA LYS A 94 -2.36 -4.71 28.24
C LYS A 94 -3.41 -4.71 27.13
N ILE A 95 -3.64 -3.57 26.48
CA ILE A 95 -4.59 -3.46 25.36
C ILE A 95 -4.22 -4.44 24.24
N TYR A 96 -2.96 -4.46 23.82
CA TYR A 96 -2.51 -5.31 22.72
C TYR A 96 -2.50 -6.80 23.07
N ASN A 97 -2.32 -7.17 24.34
CA ASN A 97 -2.55 -8.54 24.78
C ASN A 97 -4.03 -8.93 24.69
N VAL A 98 -4.95 -8.01 25.01
CA VAL A 98 -6.40 -8.25 24.82
C VAL A 98 -6.74 -8.37 23.34
N ILE A 99 -6.19 -7.49 22.48
CA ILE A 99 -6.38 -7.58 21.02
C ILE A 99 -5.83 -8.92 20.48
N ALA A 100 -4.63 -9.32 20.91
CA ALA A 100 -4.05 -10.62 20.52
C ALA A 100 -4.92 -11.80 20.96
N LEU A 101 -5.54 -11.73 22.16
CA LEU A 101 -6.50 -12.73 22.62
C LEU A 101 -7.77 -12.73 21.74
N LEU A 102 -8.32 -11.57 21.41
CA LEU A 102 -9.49 -11.46 20.53
C LEU A 102 -9.21 -12.03 19.14
N ILE A 103 -8.04 -11.74 18.55
CA ILE A 103 -7.60 -12.31 17.27
C ILE A 103 -7.43 -13.83 17.39
N THR A 104 -6.89 -14.32 18.52
CA THR A 104 -6.76 -15.77 18.76
C THR A 104 -8.13 -16.44 18.80
N VAL A 105 -9.06 -15.92 19.61
CA VAL A 105 -10.42 -16.49 19.74
C VAL A 105 -11.15 -16.38 18.40
N GLY A 106 -11.16 -15.22 17.76
CA GLY A 106 -11.79 -15.01 16.46
C GLY A 106 -11.21 -15.92 15.38
N GLY A 107 -9.89 -16.08 15.35
CA GLY A 107 -9.22 -16.99 14.41
C GLY A 107 -9.56 -18.46 14.64
N LEU A 108 -9.62 -18.91 15.90
CA LEU A 108 -10.08 -20.26 16.22
C LEU A 108 -11.54 -20.48 15.82
N LEU A 109 -12.40 -19.46 15.96
CA LEU A 109 -13.79 -19.52 15.50
C LEU A 109 -13.94 -19.58 13.97
N CYS A 110 -12.92 -19.17 13.21
CA CYS A 110 -12.92 -19.30 11.75
C CYS A 110 -12.69 -20.75 11.27
N ILE A 111 -12.07 -21.60 12.08
CA ILE A 111 -11.72 -23.00 11.71
C ILE A 111 -12.89 -23.78 11.08
N PRO A 112 -14.09 -23.86 11.69
CA PRO A 112 -15.21 -24.60 11.10
C PRO A 112 -15.69 -24.05 9.76
N PHE A 113 -15.40 -22.77 9.46
CA PHE A 113 -15.79 -22.11 8.21
C PHE A 113 -14.74 -22.27 7.10
N LEU A 114 -13.50 -22.67 7.42
CA LEU A 114 -12.43 -22.80 6.43
C LEU A 114 -12.79 -23.74 5.27
N LYS A 115 -13.53 -24.81 5.55
CA LYS A 115 -13.98 -25.77 4.52
C LYS A 115 -14.95 -25.16 3.50
N TYR A 116 -15.66 -24.09 3.87
CA TYR A 116 -16.55 -23.37 2.95
C TYR A 116 -15.82 -22.26 2.23
N ILE A 117 -14.77 -21.70 2.85
CA ILE A 117 -13.99 -20.59 2.30
C ILE A 117 -12.97 -21.10 1.28
N VAL A 118 -12.27 -22.20 1.55
CA VAL A 118 -11.24 -22.77 0.67
C VAL A 118 -11.88 -23.84 -0.19
N HIS A 119 -12.24 -23.45 -1.42
CA HIS A 119 -12.83 -24.36 -2.41
C HIS A 119 -11.76 -24.84 -3.39
N THR A 120 -11.33 -26.10 -3.28
CA THR A 120 -10.34 -26.74 -4.16
C THR A 120 -10.91 -28.02 -4.76
N GLU A 121 -10.44 -28.43 -5.94
CA GLU A 121 -10.93 -29.67 -6.59
C GLU A 121 -10.55 -30.92 -5.81
N LYS A 122 -9.39 -30.90 -5.15
CA LYS A 122 -8.91 -31.96 -4.25
C LYS A 122 -8.90 -31.46 -2.83
N GLU A 123 -9.21 -32.34 -1.86
CA GLU A 123 -9.08 -32.00 -0.46
C GLU A 123 -7.64 -31.63 -0.13
N VAL A 124 -7.45 -30.44 0.46
CA VAL A 124 -6.14 -29.97 0.87
C VAL A 124 -5.75 -30.69 2.17
N PRO A 125 -4.65 -31.47 2.18
CA PRO A 125 -4.19 -32.09 3.41
C PRO A 125 -3.77 -31.01 4.42
N HIS A 126 -4.11 -31.20 5.69
CA HIS A 126 -3.67 -30.33 6.79
C HIS A 126 -4.10 -28.85 6.69
N LEU A 127 -5.22 -28.53 6.01
CA LEU A 127 -5.73 -27.17 5.85
C LEU A 127 -5.78 -26.37 7.17
N VAL A 128 -6.25 -26.99 8.25
CA VAL A 128 -6.33 -26.36 9.57
C VAL A 128 -4.94 -26.02 10.12
N ILE A 129 -3.94 -26.88 9.91
CA ILE A 129 -2.57 -26.63 10.35
C ILE A 129 -1.98 -25.44 9.60
N TYR A 130 -2.21 -25.35 8.28
CA TYR A 130 -1.73 -24.23 7.47
C TYR A 130 -2.28 -22.89 7.99
N TYR A 131 -3.59 -22.86 8.24
CA TYR A 131 -4.26 -21.69 8.81
C TYR A 131 -3.74 -21.34 10.21
N LEU A 132 -3.57 -22.32 11.10
CA LEU A 132 -3.06 -22.10 12.46
C LEU A 132 -1.64 -21.53 12.48
N ILE A 133 -0.75 -21.98 11.58
CA ILE A 133 0.60 -21.42 11.45
C ILE A 133 0.54 -19.95 11.00
N ALA A 134 -0.31 -19.63 10.03
CA ALA A 134 -0.50 -18.27 9.56
C ALA A 134 -1.10 -17.37 10.66
N LEU A 135 -2.11 -17.86 11.39
CA LEU A 135 -2.74 -17.18 12.52
C LEU A 135 -1.72 -16.89 13.64
N ALA A 136 -0.85 -17.85 13.97
CA ALA A 136 0.21 -17.65 14.96
C ALA A 136 1.15 -16.50 14.58
N GLY A 137 1.51 -16.37 13.31
CA GLY A 137 2.32 -15.25 12.81
C GLY A 137 1.65 -13.88 13.05
N VAL A 138 0.34 -13.79 12.83
CA VAL A 138 -0.43 -12.57 13.06
C VAL A 138 -0.55 -12.26 14.55
N ILE A 139 -0.85 -13.23 15.40
CA ILE A 139 -0.91 -13.06 16.87
C ILE A 139 0.42 -12.51 17.39
N CYS A 140 1.55 -13.09 16.96
CA CYS A 140 2.89 -12.63 17.35
C CYS A 140 3.18 -11.18 16.96
N SER A 141 2.62 -10.69 15.85
CA SER A 141 2.82 -9.30 15.43
C SER A 141 2.18 -8.28 16.39
N TYR A 142 1.07 -8.64 17.04
CA TYR A 142 0.37 -7.76 17.97
C TYR A 142 0.97 -7.75 19.38
N LEU A 143 1.56 -8.86 19.82
CA LEU A 143 2.14 -8.99 21.17
C LEU A 143 3.26 -7.98 21.47
N PHE A 144 3.93 -7.42 20.46
CA PHE A 144 5.11 -6.54 20.64
C PHE A 144 4.97 -5.16 20.00
N VAL A 145 3.82 -4.85 19.40
CA VAL A 145 3.65 -3.65 18.57
C VAL A 145 3.88 -2.34 19.32
N TYR A 146 3.57 -2.31 20.63
CA TYR A 146 3.72 -1.13 21.47
C TYR A 146 5.16 -0.59 21.56
N LYS A 147 6.18 -1.45 21.39
CA LYS A 147 7.59 -1.02 21.36
C LYS A 147 8.01 -0.50 20.00
N SER A 148 7.54 -1.13 18.92
CA SER A 148 7.80 -0.59 17.58
C SER A 148 7.16 0.78 17.42
N THR A 149 5.94 0.98 17.91
CA THR A 149 5.27 2.28 17.80
C THR A 149 5.96 3.36 18.61
N LEU A 150 6.51 3.05 19.78
CA LEU A 150 7.34 4.01 20.52
C LEU A 150 8.55 4.47 19.70
N LEU A 151 9.27 3.53 19.07
CA LEU A 151 10.40 3.87 18.19
C LEU A 151 9.96 4.72 16.99
N THR A 152 8.83 4.40 16.36
CA THR A 152 8.29 5.19 15.25
C THR A 152 7.90 6.60 15.72
N ALA A 153 7.26 6.73 16.89
CA ALA A 153 6.87 8.01 17.46
C ALA A 153 8.07 8.90 17.81
N ASP A 154 9.19 8.30 18.21
CA ASP A 154 10.48 8.96 18.45
C ASP A 154 11.33 9.15 17.17
N GLN A 155 10.70 9.06 15.98
CA GLN A 155 11.36 9.20 14.67
C GLN A 155 12.54 8.24 14.43
N LYS A 156 12.59 7.11 15.15
CA LYS A 156 13.60 6.05 15.02
C LYS A 156 13.15 4.88 14.14
N ASP A 157 12.19 5.12 13.24
CA ASP A 157 11.64 4.13 12.31
C ASP A 157 12.74 3.48 11.42
N TYR A 158 13.82 4.21 11.12
CA TYR A 158 14.98 3.67 10.40
C TYR A 158 15.57 2.41 11.06
N MET A 159 15.47 2.26 12.39
CA MET A 159 15.92 1.06 13.10
C MET A 159 15.04 -0.15 12.76
N LEU A 160 13.72 0.06 12.67
CA LEU A 160 12.73 -0.95 12.29
C LEU A 160 12.93 -1.37 10.84
N VAL A 161 13.03 -0.39 9.93
CA VAL A 161 13.26 -0.62 8.49
C VAL A 161 14.53 -1.44 8.27
N ARG A 162 15.62 -1.14 8.98
CA ARG A 162 16.88 -1.90 8.86
C ARG A 162 16.72 -3.36 9.31
N VAL A 163 16.09 -3.61 10.47
CA VAL A 163 15.85 -4.98 10.95
C VAL A 163 14.98 -5.76 9.99
N ARG A 164 13.81 -5.22 9.64
CA ARG A 164 12.84 -5.88 8.75
C ARG A 164 13.46 -6.18 7.39
N THR A 165 14.29 -5.28 6.87
CA THR A 165 15.00 -5.45 5.61
C THR A 165 15.96 -6.64 5.65
N VAL A 166 16.91 -6.64 6.60
CA VAL A 166 17.90 -7.72 6.72
C VAL A 166 17.23 -9.07 6.95
N VAL A 167 16.27 -9.13 7.88
CA VAL A 167 15.55 -10.37 8.17
C VAL A 167 14.73 -10.83 6.95
N SER A 168 14.13 -9.91 6.18
CA SER A 168 13.37 -10.29 4.97
C SER A 168 14.25 -10.95 3.90
N PHE A 169 15.49 -10.49 3.73
CA PHE A 169 16.43 -11.14 2.81
C PHE A 169 16.76 -12.56 3.26
N ILE A 170 17.09 -12.73 4.54
CA ILE A 170 17.42 -14.05 5.12
C ILE A 170 16.24 -15.01 4.97
N ILE A 171 15.04 -14.56 5.29
CA ILE A 171 13.85 -15.42 5.22
C ILE A 171 13.46 -15.71 3.78
N THR A 172 13.58 -14.76 2.85
CA THR A 172 13.31 -15.02 1.43
C THR A 172 14.27 -16.09 0.89
N ALA A 173 15.55 -16.02 1.26
CA ALA A 173 16.52 -17.06 0.91
C ALA A 173 16.18 -18.42 1.54
N ALA A 174 15.78 -18.44 2.81
CA ALA A 174 15.32 -19.66 3.48
C ALA A 174 14.05 -20.24 2.83
N GLN A 175 13.09 -19.40 2.43
CA GLN A 175 11.89 -19.81 1.69
C GLN A 175 12.25 -20.44 0.36
N LEU A 176 13.15 -19.82 -0.40
CA LEU A 176 13.64 -20.38 -1.66
C LEU A 176 14.29 -21.74 -1.45
N MET A 177 15.16 -21.87 -0.44
CA MET A 177 15.78 -23.14 -0.08
C MET A 177 14.73 -24.21 0.28
N VAL A 178 13.74 -23.85 1.11
CA VAL A 178 12.64 -24.75 1.51
C VAL A 178 11.87 -25.26 0.29
N LEU A 179 11.50 -24.36 -0.62
CA LEU A 179 10.74 -24.69 -1.81
C LEU A 179 11.53 -25.57 -2.79
N LEU A 180 12.81 -25.29 -2.99
CA LEU A 180 13.64 -26.03 -3.94
C LEU A 180 14.02 -27.42 -3.42
N ALA A 181 14.35 -27.56 -2.13
CA ALA A 181 14.83 -28.83 -1.58
C ALA A 181 13.71 -29.75 -1.08
N TRP A 182 12.65 -29.22 -0.44
CA TRP A 182 11.61 -30.05 0.17
C TRP A 182 10.24 -29.93 -0.48
N LYS A 183 9.97 -28.87 -1.25
CA LYS A 183 8.65 -28.60 -1.86
C LYS A 183 7.50 -28.71 -0.84
N ASN A 184 7.74 -28.21 0.38
CA ASN A 184 6.83 -28.41 1.51
C ASN A 184 6.20 -27.09 1.96
N TYR A 185 4.87 -27.03 1.90
CA TYR A 185 4.12 -25.81 2.25
C TYR A 185 4.12 -25.49 3.75
N ILE A 186 4.14 -26.49 4.64
CA ILE A 186 4.23 -26.27 6.09
C ILE A 186 5.53 -25.55 6.43
N LEU A 187 6.66 -26.06 5.89
CA LEU A 187 7.96 -25.44 6.10
C LEU A 187 7.99 -24.01 5.53
N TYR A 188 7.36 -23.79 4.37
CA TYR A 188 7.22 -22.45 3.81
C TYR A 188 6.47 -21.50 4.75
N LEU A 189 5.32 -21.92 5.29
CA LEU A 189 4.56 -21.11 6.25
C LEU A 189 5.32 -20.85 7.54
N LEU A 190 6.03 -21.86 8.06
CA LEU A 190 6.85 -21.72 9.27
C LEU A 190 7.94 -20.68 9.10
N THR A 191 8.60 -20.61 7.94
CA THR A 191 9.59 -19.54 7.69
C THR A 191 8.95 -18.14 7.70
N GLY A 192 7.73 -18.01 7.19
CA GLY A 192 6.97 -16.75 7.24
C GLY A 192 6.56 -16.36 8.67
N THR A 193 6.12 -17.31 9.49
CA THR A 193 5.83 -17.08 10.91
C THR A 193 7.11 -16.76 11.69
N PHE A 194 8.22 -17.44 11.37
CA PHE A 194 9.52 -17.16 11.95
C PHE A 194 10.03 -15.74 11.59
N TYR A 195 9.79 -15.25 10.37
CA TYR A 195 10.04 -13.85 10.01
C TYR A 195 9.36 -12.87 10.97
N GLN A 196 8.07 -13.08 11.23
CA GLN A 196 7.28 -12.20 12.10
C GLN A 196 7.84 -12.23 13.53
N VAL A 197 8.06 -13.42 14.08
CA VAL A 197 8.59 -13.59 15.44
C VAL A 197 9.98 -12.97 15.58
N LEU A 198 10.89 -13.28 14.66
CA LEU A 198 12.27 -12.79 14.69
C LEU A 198 12.33 -11.27 14.57
N CYS A 199 11.55 -10.67 13.66
CA CYS A 199 11.48 -9.21 13.54
C CYS A 199 11.01 -8.56 14.85
N ASN A 200 9.94 -9.08 15.45
CA ASN A 200 9.39 -8.53 16.70
C ASN A 200 10.36 -8.67 17.89
N ILE A 201 11.08 -9.79 17.99
CA ILE A 201 12.10 -9.99 19.02
C ILE A 201 13.27 -9.00 18.83
N LEU A 202 13.82 -8.88 17.63
CA LEU A 202 14.96 -8.00 17.36
C LEU A 202 14.61 -6.53 17.55
N VAL A 203 13.41 -6.13 17.13
CA VAL A 203 12.89 -4.77 17.37
C VAL A 203 12.70 -4.52 18.86
N THR A 204 12.10 -5.46 19.58
CA THR A 204 11.91 -5.36 21.03
C THR A 204 13.24 -5.26 21.76
N TRP A 205 14.24 -6.03 21.34
CA TRP A 205 15.59 -5.99 21.89
C TRP A 205 16.23 -4.62 21.67
N LYS A 206 16.14 -4.06 20.46
CA LYS A 206 16.62 -2.70 20.17
C LYS A 206 15.89 -1.64 20.98
N ALA A 207 14.57 -1.71 21.08
CA ALA A 207 13.77 -0.77 21.87
C ALA A 207 14.17 -0.81 23.36
N ASN A 208 14.39 -2.01 23.92
CA ASN A 208 14.84 -2.16 25.31
C ASN A 208 16.25 -1.60 25.55
N ARG A 209 17.12 -1.66 24.53
CA ARG A 209 18.47 -1.08 24.60
C ARG A 209 18.42 0.44 24.51
N GLU A 210 17.55 0.97 23.66
CA GLU A 210 17.37 2.42 23.44
C GLU A 210 16.67 3.10 24.62
N TYR A 211 15.70 2.41 25.24
CA TYR A 211 14.96 2.88 26.41
C TYR A 211 15.14 1.93 27.60
N PRO A 212 16.32 1.92 28.27
CA PRO A 212 16.57 1.03 29.40
C PRO A 212 15.57 1.17 30.56
N PHE A 213 14.97 2.35 30.71
CA PHE A 213 13.96 2.62 31.74
C PHE A 213 12.68 1.78 31.56
N LEU A 214 12.38 1.31 30.34
CA LEU A 214 11.26 0.40 30.08
C LEU A 214 11.48 -1.01 30.65
N ARG A 215 12.69 -1.36 31.11
CA ARG A 215 12.91 -2.62 31.84
C ARG A 215 12.34 -2.58 33.26
N LYS A 216 12.14 -1.38 33.82
CA LYS A 216 11.62 -1.16 35.18
C LYS A 216 10.11 -0.95 35.20
N ILE A 217 9.34 -1.62 34.33
CA ILE A 217 7.88 -1.55 34.34
C ILE A 217 7.36 -2.08 35.68
N LYS A 218 7.15 -1.18 36.65
CA LYS A 218 6.31 -1.47 37.82
C LYS A 218 4.87 -1.49 37.32
N LYS A 219 4.06 -2.43 37.82
CA LYS A 219 2.63 -2.52 37.53
C LYS A 219 1.89 -1.31 38.12
N ARG A 220 2.03 -0.12 37.56
CA ARG A 220 1.15 1.02 37.87
C ARG A 220 -0.08 0.96 36.96
N LYS A 221 -1.25 1.24 37.53
CA LYS A 221 -2.47 1.47 36.76
C LYS A 221 -2.38 2.90 36.25
N LEU A 222 -2.61 3.09 34.95
CA LEU A 222 -2.90 4.41 34.41
C LEU A 222 -4.27 4.82 34.95
N ASP A 223 -4.26 5.76 35.90
CA ASP A 223 -5.45 6.32 36.55
C ASP A 223 -5.96 7.58 35.82
N ASP A 224 -5.71 7.65 34.51
CA ASP A 224 -6.18 8.77 33.68
C ASP A 224 -7.44 8.35 32.91
N ASP A 225 -8.57 8.36 33.60
CA ASP A 225 -9.89 8.09 33.00
C ASP A 225 -10.26 9.12 31.93
N LYS A 226 -9.71 10.34 31.99
CA LYS A 226 -9.89 11.35 30.94
C LYS A 226 -9.18 10.95 29.65
N LEU A 227 -7.95 10.43 29.74
CA LEU A 227 -7.22 9.88 28.59
C LEU A 227 -7.97 8.68 27.99
N LYS A 228 -8.46 7.74 28.83
CA LYS A 228 -9.25 6.59 28.36
C LYS A 228 -10.51 7.05 27.61
N LYS A 229 -11.25 8.01 28.16
CA LYS A 229 -12.49 8.52 27.57
C LYS A 229 -12.24 9.28 26.26
N SER A 230 -11.21 10.12 26.20
CA SER A 230 -10.80 10.85 24.98
C SER A 230 -10.36 9.90 23.85
N ILE A 231 -9.63 8.84 24.20
CA ILE A 231 -9.23 7.80 23.24
C ILE A 231 -10.47 7.08 22.70
N PHE A 232 -11.38 6.64 23.58
CA PHE A 232 -12.59 5.92 23.17
C PHE A 232 -13.57 6.75 22.32
N GLU A 233 -13.80 8.03 22.67
CA GLU A 233 -14.73 8.89 21.94
C GLU A 233 -14.23 9.23 20.53
N ASN A 234 -12.92 9.44 20.36
CA ASN A 234 -12.32 9.68 19.04
C ASN A 234 -12.25 8.40 18.19
N MET A 235 -12.19 7.22 18.82
CA MET A 235 -12.11 5.93 18.12
C MET A 235 -13.42 5.50 17.46
N LYS A 236 -14.61 5.88 17.95
CA LYS A 236 -15.88 5.38 17.38
C LYS A 236 -16.05 5.65 15.88
N SER A 237 -15.58 6.81 15.41
CA SER A 237 -15.71 7.16 13.98
C SER A 237 -14.61 6.53 13.13
N VAL A 238 -13.40 6.42 13.68
CA VAL A 238 -12.27 5.74 13.05
C VAL A 238 -12.55 4.24 12.94
N PHE A 239 -13.21 3.65 13.94
CA PHE A 239 -13.68 2.27 13.98
C PHE A 239 -14.54 1.93 12.76
N ILE A 240 -15.63 2.69 12.56
CA ILE A 240 -16.57 2.42 11.46
C ILE A 240 -15.84 2.57 10.12
N TYR A 241 -15.02 3.62 9.99
CA TYR A 241 -14.22 3.83 8.77
C TYR A 241 -13.27 2.67 8.51
N LYS A 242 -12.50 2.22 9.52
CA LYS A 242 -11.53 1.13 9.38
C LYS A 242 -12.18 -0.22 9.09
N ILE A 243 -13.32 -0.50 9.72
CA ILE A 243 -14.09 -1.71 9.39
C ILE A 243 -14.56 -1.65 7.93
N SER A 244 -15.10 -0.50 7.51
CA SER A 244 -15.57 -0.33 6.14
C SER A 244 -14.43 -0.51 5.14
N GLU A 245 -13.28 0.11 5.40
CA GLU A 245 -12.06 0.02 4.59
C GLU A 245 -11.54 -1.42 4.50
N THR A 246 -11.39 -2.12 5.63
CA THR A 246 -10.88 -3.49 5.62
C THR A 246 -11.87 -4.48 4.98
N CYS A 247 -13.19 -4.33 5.18
CA CYS A 247 -14.18 -5.12 4.44
C CYS A 247 -14.08 -4.91 2.93
N PHE A 248 -13.86 -3.65 2.51
CA PHE A 248 -13.77 -3.31 1.09
C PHE A 248 -12.55 -3.96 0.41
N TRP A 249 -11.42 -4.09 1.12
CA TRP A 249 -10.17 -4.57 0.52
C TRP A 249 -9.85 -6.04 0.79
N SER A 250 -10.43 -6.65 1.82
CA SER A 250 -10.05 -7.99 2.30
C SER A 250 -11.16 -9.04 2.12
N THR A 251 -12.07 -8.84 1.17
CA THR A 251 -13.14 -9.80 0.86
C THR A 251 -13.02 -10.43 -0.52
N ASP A 252 -12.28 -9.82 -1.45
CA ASP A 252 -12.18 -10.27 -2.83
C ASP A 252 -11.65 -11.71 -2.94
N ASN A 253 -10.54 -12.08 -2.27
CA ASN A 253 -9.99 -13.44 -2.40
C ASN A 253 -10.91 -14.51 -1.78
N ILE A 254 -11.64 -14.16 -0.72
CA ILE A 254 -12.64 -15.02 -0.09
C ILE A 254 -13.81 -15.26 -1.06
N LEU A 255 -14.34 -14.20 -1.67
CA LEU A 255 -15.44 -14.30 -2.62
C LEU A 255 -15.03 -15.02 -3.91
N ILE A 256 -13.82 -14.77 -4.41
CA ILE A 256 -13.29 -15.49 -5.58
C ILE A 256 -13.16 -16.99 -5.26
N SER A 257 -12.61 -17.35 -4.11
CA SER A 257 -12.48 -18.77 -3.74
C SER A 257 -13.84 -19.45 -3.61
N THR A 258 -14.78 -18.84 -2.89
CA THR A 258 -16.10 -19.43 -2.63
C THR A 258 -17.00 -19.53 -3.86
N LEU A 259 -16.89 -18.59 -4.82
CA LEU A 259 -17.76 -18.54 -5.99
C LEU A 259 -17.13 -19.13 -7.26
N VAL A 260 -15.81 -19.08 -7.39
CA VAL A 260 -15.08 -19.47 -8.61
C VAL A 260 -14.09 -20.60 -8.33
N GLY A 261 -13.39 -20.55 -7.20
CA GLY A 261 -12.42 -21.57 -6.77
C GLY A 261 -11.08 -20.98 -6.34
N THR A 262 -10.36 -21.72 -5.50
CA THR A 262 -9.09 -21.29 -4.91
C THR A 262 -7.98 -21.11 -5.95
N ALA A 263 -7.97 -21.92 -7.00
CA ALA A 263 -7.02 -21.75 -8.11
C ALA A 263 -7.17 -20.38 -8.80
N ALA A 264 -8.40 -19.88 -8.95
CA ALA A 264 -8.68 -18.56 -9.53
C ALA A 264 -8.10 -17.42 -8.68
N VAL A 265 -8.10 -17.56 -7.35
CA VAL A 265 -7.39 -16.63 -6.44
C VAL A 265 -5.89 -16.63 -6.71
N GLY A 266 -5.30 -17.83 -6.85
CA GLY A 266 -3.87 -18.00 -7.15
C GLY A 266 -3.47 -17.31 -8.45
N LEU A 267 -4.23 -17.56 -9.53
CA LEU A 267 -4.01 -16.92 -10.83
C LEU A 267 -4.19 -15.40 -10.74
N TYR A 268 -5.30 -14.93 -10.15
CA TYR A 268 -5.59 -13.51 -10.00
C TYR A 268 -4.51 -12.77 -9.21
N SER A 269 -3.98 -13.39 -8.15
CA SER A 269 -2.95 -12.77 -7.32
C SER A 269 -1.68 -12.41 -8.10
N ASN A 270 -1.41 -13.03 -9.27
CA ASN A 270 -0.33 -12.64 -10.18
C ASN A 270 -0.53 -11.25 -10.76
N TYR A 271 -1.75 -10.98 -11.21
CA TYR A 271 -2.18 -9.69 -11.75
C TYR A 271 -2.22 -8.62 -10.68
N LEU A 272 -2.76 -8.96 -9.49
CA LEU A 272 -2.79 -8.07 -8.32
C LEU A 272 -1.38 -7.67 -7.87
N THR A 273 -0.44 -8.63 -7.82
CA THR A 273 0.93 -8.36 -7.39
C THR A 273 1.59 -7.32 -8.29
N LEU A 274 1.48 -7.45 -9.62
CA LEU A 274 2.07 -6.47 -10.53
C LEU A 274 1.41 -5.10 -10.39
N GLY A 275 0.07 -5.04 -10.37
CA GLY A 275 -0.67 -3.78 -10.23
C GLY A 275 -0.33 -3.04 -8.92
N SER A 276 -0.27 -3.77 -7.80
CA SER A 276 0.08 -3.20 -6.50
C SER A 276 1.52 -2.66 -6.45
N LYS A 277 2.48 -3.26 -7.15
CA LYS A 277 3.85 -2.70 -7.22
C LYS A 277 3.90 -1.39 -7.99
N LEU A 278 3.13 -1.25 -9.06
CA LEU A 278 3.02 0.00 -9.81
C LEU A 278 2.35 1.10 -8.98
N LEU A 279 1.21 0.78 -8.35
CA LEU A 279 0.50 1.71 -7.46
C LEU A 279 1.34 2.13 -6.25
N LEU A 280 2.18 1.24 -5.70
CA LEU A 280 3.08 1.57 -4.61
C LEU A 280 4.06 2.70 -4.97
N MET A 281 4.54 2.75 -6.22
CA MET A 281 5.45 3.81 -6.67
C MET A 281 4.77 5.19 -6.61
N GLU A 282 3.52 5.26 -7.06
CA GLU A 282 2.70 6.46 -6.94
C GLU A 282 2.46 6.82 -5.46
N GLN A 283 2.01 5.86 -4.66
CA GLN A 283 1.71 6.08 -3.23
C GLN A 283 2.91 6.63 -2.45
N ILE A 284 4.13 6.19 -2.74
CA ILE A 284 5.35 6.74 -2.10
C ILE A 284 5.50 8.25 -2.38
N VAL A 285 5.24 8.67 -3.62
CA VAL A 285 5.30 10.10 -4.00
C VAL A 285 4.23 10.90 -3.26
N PHE A 286 2.98 10.42 -3.27
CA PHE A 286 1.85 11.13 -2.64
C PHE A 286 1.89 11.13 -1.11
N ALA A 287 2.40 10.05 -0.49
CA ALA A 287 2.61 10.00 0.95
C ALA A 287 3.57 11.10 1.43
N SER A 288 4.63 11.39 0.65
CA SER A 288 5.55 12.48 0.96
C SER A 288 4.90 13.87 0.92
N MET A 289 3.81 14.03 0.17
CA MET A 289 3.08 15.30 0.03
C MET A 289 2.02 15.50 1.13
N THR A 290 1.54 14.43 1.76
CA THR A 290 0.41 14.48 2.70
C THR A 290 0.66 15.43 3.88
N ALA A 291 1.88 15.44 4.43
CA ALA A 291 2.25 16.37 5.49
C ALA A 291 2.26 17.84 5.01
N SER A 292 2.72 18.10 3.78
CA SER A 292 2.71 19.44 3.19
C SER A 292 1.28 19.93 2.92
N ILE A 293 0.37 19.03 2.51
CA ILE A 293 -1.05 19.33 2.36
C ILE A 293 -1.65 19.74 3.70
N GLY A 294 -1.35 19.02 4.78
CA GLY A 294 -1.82 19.36 6.13
C GLY A 294 -1.39 20.78 6.55
N ASN A 295 -0.15 21.17 6.27
CA ASN A 295 0.32 22.53 6.53
C ASN A 295 -0.45 23.58 5.70
N VAL A 296 -0.63 23.34 4.40
CA VAL A 296 -1.38 24.24 3.51
C VAL A 296 -2.83 24.40 3.98
N VAL A 297 -3.48 23.31 4.39
CA VAL A 297 -4.85 23.36 4.93
C VAL A 297 -4.91 24.19 6.22
N ALA A 298 -3.88 24.14 7.07
CA ALA A 298 -3.84 24.85 8.33
C ALA A 298 -3.48 26.35 8.17
N SER A 299 -2.61 26.71 7.22
CA SER A 299 -2.01 28.06 7.14
C SER A 299 -2.49 28.91 5.96
N GLU A 300 -3.00 28.31 4.90
CA GLU A 300 -3.32 29.01 3.65
C GLU A 300 -4.82 29.26 3.48
N ASN A 301 -5.18 30.16 2.57
CA ASN A 301 -6.56 30.42 2.17
C ASN A 301 -7.10 29.40 1.16
N ASP A 302 -8.42 29.42 0.93
CA ASP A 302 -9.12 28.45 0.09
C ASP A 302 -8.63 28.43 -1.37
N SER A 303 -8.28 29.61 -1.90
CA SER A 303 -7.71 29.73 -3.25
C SER A 303 -6.39 28.98 -3.37
N LYS A 304 -5.49 29.12 -2.39
CA LYS A 304 -4.19 28.45 -2.42
C LYS A 304 -4.32 26.95 -2.16
N ARG A 305 -5.23 26.54 -1.27
CA ARG A 305 -5.57 25.12 -1.06
C ARG A 305 -6.03 24.46 -2.36
N TYR A 306 -6.90 25.15 -3.12
CA TYR A 306 -7.39 24.68 -4.41
C TYR A 306 -6.29 24.61 -5.47
N GLU A 307 -5.41 25.61 -5.56
CA GLU A 307 -4.24 25.59 -6.46
C GLU A 307 -3.34 24.37 -6.19
N VAL A 308 -3.08 24.09 -4.91
CA VAL A 308 -2.31 22.90 -4.50
C VAL A 308 -3.03 21.61 -4.87
N PHE A 309 -4.34 21.53 -4.65
CA PHE A 309 -5.15 20.39 -5.08
C PHE A 309 -5.06 20.16 -6.59
N GLN A 310 -5.19 21.22 -7.41
CA GLN A 310 -5.05 21.11 -8.86
C GLN A 310 -3.65 20.62 -9.28
N GLY A 311 -2.59 21.08 -8.62
CA GLY A 311 -1.23 20.59 -8.82
C GLY A 311 -1.11 19.08 -8.58
N ILE A 312 -1.64 18.62 -7.45
CA ILE A 312 -1.61 17.21 -7.06
C ILE A 312 -2.51 16.37 -7.97
N GLN A 313 -3.66 16.90 -8.40
CA GLN A 313 -4.57 16.24 -9.34
C GLN A 313 -3.94 16.08 -10.73
N SER A 314 -3.28 17.11 -11.27
CA SER A 314 -2.57 17.00 -12.54
C SER A 314 -1.45 15.97 -12.48
N LEU A 315 -0.74 15.86 -11.36
CA LEU A 315 0.28 14.83 -11.15
C LEU A 315 -0.35 13.42 -11.15
N SER A 316 -1.46 13.25 -10.45
CA SER A 316 -2.22 12.00 -10.41
C SER A 316 -2.72 11.60 -11.80
N TYR A 317 -3.18 12.54 -12.63
CA TYR A 317 -3.57 12.26 -14.02
C TYR A 317 -2.42 11.84 -14.92
N ILE A 318 -1.20 12.34 -14.66
CA ILE A 318 0.00 11.86 -15.37
C ILE A 318 0.34 10.44 -14.95
N PHE A 319 0.34 10.16 -13.64
CA PHE A 319 0.58 8.82 -13.11
C PHE A 319 -0.47 7.81 -13.58
N SER A 320 -1.76 8.16 -13.52
CA SER A 320 -2.84 7.30 -13.99
C SER A 320 -2.65 6.94 -15.46
N GLY A 321 -2.35 7.91 -16.30
CA GLY A 321 -2.08 7.69 -17.72
C GLY A 321 -0.94 6.71 -17.97
N VAL A 322 0.20 6.89 -17.31
CA VAL A 322 1.37 6.01 -17.49
C VAL A 322 1.12 4.63 -16.88
N ILE A 323 0.71 4.55 -15.62
CA ILE A 323 0.58 3.29 -14.88
C ILE A 323 -0.53 2.42 -15.51
N VAL A 324 -1.70 2.99 -15.77
CA VAL A 324 -2.88 2.24 -16.23
C VAL A 324 -2.68 1.77 -17.67
N CYS A 325 -2.14 2.62 -18.56
CA CYS A 325 -1.89 2.22 -19.94
C CYS A 325 -0.78 1.17 -20.01
N CYS A 326 0.34 1.35 -19.29
CA CYS A 326 1.40 0.34 -19.24
C CYS A 326 0.89 -0.98 -18.67
N TYR A 327 0.12 -0.95 -17.58
CA TYR A 327 -0.45 -2.16 -17.01
C TYR A 327 -1.34 -2.89 -18.03
N CYS A 328 -2.33 -2.20 -18.60
CA CYS A 328 -3.29 -2.83 -19.51
C CYS A 328 -2.64 -3.38 -20.79
N LEU A 329 -1.67 -2.66 -21.36
CA LEU A 329 -1.06 -3.02 -22.65
C LEU A 329 0.08 -4.04 -22.52
N LEU A 330 0.67 -4.22 -21.33
CA LEU A 330 1.85 -5.07 -21.13
C LEU A 330 1.59 -6.28 -20.23
N ILE A 331 0.53 -6.29 -19.40
CA ILE A 331 0.32 -7.35 -18.40
C ILE A 331 0.23 -8.75 -19.02
N HIS A 332 -0.42 -8.89 -20.17
CA HIS A 332 -0.61 -10.19 -20.82
C HIS A 332 0.72 -10.77 -21.31
N ASP A 333 1.53 -9.95 -22.00
CA ASP A 333 2.87 -10.30 -22.44
C ASP A 333 3.82 -10.54 -21.26
N PHE A 334 3.67 -9.74 -20.19
CA PHE A 334 4.48 -9.92 -18.98
C PHE A 334 4.21 -11.29 -18.35
N ILE A 335 2.95 -11.68 -18.18
CA ILE A 335 2.58 -12.98 -17.62
C ILE A 335 3.05 -14.12 -18.53
N TYR A 336 2.90 -13.96 -19.85
CA TYR A 336 3.38 -14.91 -20.85
C TYR A 336 4.87 -15.20 -20.69
N VAL A 337 5.71 -14.15 -20.67
CA VAL A 337 7.16 -14.26 -20.58
C VAL A 337 7.62 -14.71 -19.19
N TRP A 338 6.87 -14.34 -18.15
CA TRP A 338 7.27 -14.59 -16.76
C TRP A 338 6.97 -16.01 -16.27
N ILE A 339 5.73 -16.48 -16.44
CA ILE A 339 5.26 -17.76 -15.88
C ILE A 339 4.55 -18.66 -16.90
N GLY A 340 4.25 -18.16 -18.09
CA GLY A 340 3.72 -18.96 -19.20
C GLY A 340 2.29 -18.60 -19.61
N PRO A 341 1.86 -19.04 -20.82
CA PRO A 341 0.53 -18.77 -21.36
C PRO A 341 -0.61 -19.35 -20.52
N GLU A 342 -0.40 -20.47 -19.82
CA GLU A 342 -1.40 -21.14 -18.99
C GLU A 342 -1.84 -20.31 -17.77
N PHE A 343 -1.09 -19.27 -17.41
CA PHE A 343 -1.42 -18.35 -16.34
C PHE A 343 -2.17 -17.10 -16.81
N GLN A 344 -2.44 -16.99 -18.12
CA GLN A 344 -3.14 -15.84 -18.68
C GLN A 344 -4.64 -15.91 -18.38
N LEU A 345 -5.17 -14.80 -17.86
CA LEU A 345 -6.59 -14.65 -17.55
C LEU A 345 -7.32 -13.87 -18.64
N SER A 346 -8.64 -13.99 -18.67
CA SER A 346 -9.49 -13.38 -19.69
C SER A 346 -9.30 -11.86 -19.81
N GLY A 347 -9.47 -11.33 -21.02
CA GLY A 347 -9.44 -9.89 -21.28
C GLY A 347 -10.44 -9.10 -20.44
N LEU A 348 -11.60 -9.71 -20.11
CA LEU A 348 -12.60 -9.10 -19.22
C LEU A 348 -12.04 -8.83 -17.81
N LEU A 349 -11.27 -9.78 -17.25
CA LEU A 349 -10.62 -9.57 -15.95
C LEU A 349 -9.56 -8.48 -16.03
N ILE A 350 -8.77 -8.44 -17.11
CA ILE A 350 -7.76 -7.39 -17.32
C ILE A 350 -8.42 -6.01 -17.30
N LEU A 351 -9.56 -5.84 -18.00
CA LEU A 351 -10.32 -4.59 -17.96
C LEU A 351 -10.81 -4.24 -16.55
N ALA A 352 -11.30 -5.23 -15.79
CA ALA A 352 -11.74 -5.02 -14.41
C ALA A 352 -10.59 -4.52 -13.51
N VAL A 353 -9.40 -5.14 -13.61
CA VAL A 353 -8.22 -4.75 -12.83
C VAL A 353 -7.67 -3.40 -13.27
N THR A 354 -7.63 -3.15 -14.58
CA THR A 354 -7.22 -1.86 -15.15
C THR A 354 -8.13 -0.73 -14.66
N LEU A 355 -9.44 -0.94 -14.62
CA LEU A 355 -10.39 0.03 -14.10
C LEU A 355 -10.18 0.31 -12.61
N ASN A 356 -9.95 -0.73 -11.80
CA ASN A 356 -9.63 -0.55 -10.38
C ASN A 356 -8.30 0.20 -10.18
N THR A 357 -7.28 -0.15 -10.96
CA THR A 357 -5.97 0.52 -10.95
C THR A 357 -6.13 2.01 -11.30
N TYR A 358 -6.94 2.32 -12.32
CA TYR A 358 -7.27 3.69 -12.70
C TYR A 358 -7.92 4.46 -11.55
N MET A 359 -8.95 3.89 -10.92
CA MET A 359 -9.64 4.51 -9.78
C MET A 359 -8.68 4.78 -8.63
N CYS A 360 -7.75 3.86 -8.34
CA CYS A 360 -6.74 4.07 -7.31
C CYS A 360 -5.81 5.25 -7.62
N CYS A 361 -5.35 5.38 -8.87
CA CYS A 361 -4.49 6.51 -9.27
C CYS A 361 -5.23 7.85 -9.16
N VAL A 362 -6.41 7.97 -9.78
CA VAL A 362 -7.09 9.27 -9.92
C VAL A 362 -7.73 9.79 -8.62
N LEU A 363 -8.03 8.90 -7.68
CA LEU A 363 -8.58 9.24 -6.36
C LEU A 363 -7.48 9.49 -5.31
N GLN A 364 -6.22 9.17 -5.61
CA GLN A 364 -5.09 9.37 -4.69
C GLN A 364 -5.01 10.81 -4.12
N PRO A 365 -5.23 11.89 -4.90
CA PRO A 365 -5.28 13.26 -4.37
C PRO A 365 -6.35 13.44 -3.28
N LEU A 366 -7.56 12.90 -3.48
CA LEU A 366 -8.65 12.99 -2.51
C LEU A 366 -8.29 12.28 -1.22
N TRP A 367 -7.68 11.09 -1.32
CA TRP A 367 -7.24 10.32 -0.16
C TRP A 367 -6.17 11.07 0.64
N CYS A 368 -5.19 11.69 -0.03
CA CYS A 368 -4.20 12.52 0.64
C CYS A 368 -4.82 13.72 1.38
N PHE A 369 -5.81 14.38 0.78
CA PHE A 369 -6.54 15.45 1.45
C PHE A 369 -7.39 14.92 2.61
N ARG A 370 -8.08 13.79 2.46
CA ARG A 370 -8.82 13.13 3.55
C ARG A 370 -7.91 12.83 4.74
N ASP A 371 -6.74 12.28 4.47
CA ASP A 371 -5.78 11.90 5.51
C ASP A 371 -5.20 13.14 6.21
N ALA A 372 -4.90 14.20 5.46
CA ALA A 372 -4.40 15.47 6.00
C ALA A 372 -5.44 16.25 6.81
N THR A 373 -6.72 16.13 6.44
CA THR A 373 -7.83 16.88 7.07
C THR A 373 -8.54 16.12 8.19
N GLY A 374 -8.43 14.79 8.22
CA GLY A 374 -9.11 13.95 9.20
C GLY A 374 -10.63 13.84 9.00
N MET A 375 -11.13 14.02 7.77
CA MET A 375 -12.57 13.98 7.41
C MET A 375 -13.29 12.64 7.65
N TYR A 376 -12.64 11.65 8.26
CA TYR A 376 -13.17 10.30 8.52
C TYR A 376 -14.56 10.31 9.19
N LYS A 377 -14.85 11.26 10.08
CA LYS A 377 -16.16 11.37 10.74
C LYS A 377 -17.32 11.55 9.75
N ARG A 378 -17.11 12.32 8.68
CA ARG A 378 -18.12 12.64 7.66
C ARG A 378 -18.20 11.57 6.57
N ILE A 379 -17.11 10.83 6.35
CA ILE A 379 -16.97 9.85 5.26
C ILE A 379 -17.28 8.41 5.72
N LYS A 380 -17.23 8.09 7.02
CA LYS A 380 -17.40 6.72 7.52
C LYS A 380 -18.66 5.98 7.06
N TYR A 381 -19.81 6.66 6.97
CA TYR A 381 -21.07 6.00 6.58
C TYR A 381 -21.16 5.75 5.08
N ILE A 382 -20.59 6.63 4.25
CA ILE A 382 -20.53 6.39 2.80
C ILE A 382 -19.53 5.28 2.48
N MET A 383 -18.45 5.15 3.24
CA MET A 383 -17.52 4.01 3.16
C MET A 383 -18.21 2.70 3.53
N LEU A 384 -19.00 2.70 4.61
CA LEU A 384 -19.74 1.52 5.06
C LEU A 384 -20.76 1.07 4.01
N LEU A 385 -21.49 2.03 3.42
CA LEU A 385 -22.39 1.72 2.31
C LEU A 385 -21.61 1.16 1.11
N GLY A 386 -20.43 1.72 0.83
CA GLY A 386 -19.55 1.26 -0.25
C GLY A 386 -19.05 -0.17 -0.06
N SER A 387 -18.69 -0.57 1.17
CA SER A 387 -18.25 -1.95 1.45
C SER A 387 -19.41 -2.95 1.42
N ILE A 388 -20.58 -2.57 1.93
CA ILE A 388 -21.79 -3.42 1.84
C ILE A 388 -22.19 -3.62 0.37
N LEU A 389 -22.25 -2.53 -0.40
CA LEU A 389 -22.57 -2.58 -1.83
C LEU A 389 -21.54 -3.40 -2.61
N ASN A 390 -20.26 -3.26 -2.27
CA ASN A 390 -19.19 -4.07 -2.86
C ASN A 390 -19.43 -5.56 -2.67
N ILE A 391 -19.68 -6.03 -1.44
CA ILE A 391 -19.93 -7.46 -1.17
C ILE A 391 -21.16 -7.96 -1.95
N ILE A 392 -22.26 -7.19 -1.93
CA ILE A 392 -23.49 -7.57 -2.64
C ILE A 392 -23.24 -7.69 -4.14
N LEU A 393 -22.62 -6.68 -4.74
CA LEU A 393 -22.29 -6.69 -6.17
C LEU A 393 -21.28 -7.77 -6.51
N SER A 394 -20.31 -8.06 -5.64
CA SER A 394 -19.32 -9.12 -5.85
C SER A 394 -19.98 -10.49 -5.90
N ILE A 395 -21.01 -10.74 -5.07
CA ILE A 395 -21.78 -11.99 -5.13
C ILE A 395 -22.60 -12.08 -6.42
N ILE A 396 -23.29 -10.99 -6.81
CA ILE A 396 -24.15 -10.98 -8.01
C ILE A 396 -23.30 -11.11 -9.27
N LEU A 397 -22.34 -10.21 -9.46
CA LEU A 397 -21.48 -10.17 -10.64
C LEU A 397 -20.50 -11.34 -10.66
N GLY A 398 -20.07 -11.85 -9.51
CA GLY A 398 -19.24 -13.05 -9.42
C GLY A 398 -19.91 -14.29 -9.98
N LYS A 399 -21.22 -14.46 -9.75
CA LYS A 399 -21.99 -15.56 -10.36
C LYS A 399 -22.19 -15.40 -11.87
N LEU A 400 -22.22 -14.17 -12.36
CA LEU A 400 -22.48 -13.87 -13.79
C LEU A 400 -21.21 -13.83 -14.65
N LEU A 401 -20.11 -13.29 -14.11
CA LEU A 401 -18.87 -12.96 -14.83
C LEU A 401 -17.62 -13.56 -14.17
N GLY A 402 -17.77 -14.44 -13.19
CA GLY A 402 -16.67 -15.06 -12.44
C GLY A 402 -15.80 -14.03 -11.72
N THR A 403 -14.49 -14.28 -11.68
CA THR A 403 -13.51 -13.40 -11.02
C THR A 403 -13.58 -11.95 -11.53
N ALA A 404 -13.82 -11.74 -12.83
CA ALA A 404 -13.92 -10.41 -13.40
C ALA A 404 -15.09 -9.62 -12.79
N GLY A 405 -16.23 -10.27 -12.57
CA GLY A 405 -17.40 -9.67 -11.93
C GLY A 405 -17.13 -9.20 -10.50
N ILE A 406 -16.41 -10.00 -9.72
CA ILE A 406 -16.01 -9.64 -8.35
C ILE A 406 -15.13 -8.38 -8.37
N ILE A 407 -14.15 -8.32 -9.28
CA ILE A 407 -13.27 -7.15 -9.38
C ILE A 407 -14.04 -5.91 -9.92
N PHE A 408 -14.99 -6.08 -10.84
CA PHE A 408 -15.85 -4.98 -11.30
C PHE A 408 -16.75 -4.44 -10.20
N ALA A 409 -17.25 -5.29 -9.30
CA ALA A 409 -18.06 -4.86 -8.16
C ALA A 409 -17.33 -3.83 -7.31
N SER A 410 -16.02 -3.96 -7.13
CA SER A 410 -15.17 -2.96 -6.48
C SER A 410 -15.15 -1.63 -7.22
N ALA A 411 -15.08 -1.60 -8.55
CA ALA A 411 -15.15 -0.32 -9.28
C ALA A 411 -16.54 0.32 -9.19
N ILE A 412 -17.59 -0.47 -9.38
CA ILE A 412 -18.98 0.00 -9.39
C ILE A 412 -19.38 0.52 -8.01
N SER A 413 -19.00 -0.17 -6.93
CA SER A 413 -19.32 0.26 -5.56
C SER A 413 -18.70 1.61 -5.21
N ARG A 414 -17.45 1.88 -5.66
CA ARG A 414 -16.80 3.18 -5.47
C ARG A 414 -17.55 4.29 -6.20
N VAL A 415 -17.84 4.05 -7.48
CA VAL A 415 -18.57 5.01 -8.33
C VAL A 415 -19.94 5.33 -7.74
N ALA A 416 -20.64 4.32 -7.21
CA ALA A 416 -21.96 4.49 -6.60
C ALA A 416 -21.92 5.23 -5.26
N THR A 417 -20.79 5.27 -4.56
CA THR A 417 -20.71 5.78 -3.18
C THR A 417 -19.81 6.99 -3.03
N TYR A 418 -18.50 6.80 -2.90
CA TYR A 418 -17.62 7.87 -2.46
C TYR A 418 -16.95 8.66 -3.58
N VAL A 419 -16.92 8.16 -4.82
CA VAL A 419 -16.35 8.89 -5.97
C VAL A 419 -17.05 10.22 -6.19
N TRP A 420 -18.37 10.33 -5.94
CA TRP A 420 -19.10 11.59 -6.05
C TRP A 420 -19.23 12.34 -4.72
N TYR A 421 -19.36 11.62 -3.60
CA TYR A 421 -19.59 12.22 -2.29
C TYR A 421 -18.35 12.91 -1.72
N GLU A 422 -17.19 12.27 -1.79
CA GLU A 422 -15.95 12.77 -1.18
C GLU A 422 -15.45 14.07 -1.84
N PRO A 423 -15.42 14.22 -3.17
CA PRO A 423 -15.10 15.50 -3.81
C PRO A 423 -16.09 16.60 -3.45
N LYS A 424 -17.39 16.31 -3.43
CA LYS A 424 -18.42 17.30 -3.09
C LYS A 424 -18.24 17.84 -1.67
N LEU A 425 -17.87 16.96 -0.74
CA LEU A 425 -17.55 17.33 0.64
C LEU A 425 -16.29 18.19 0.70
N LEU A 426 -15.20 17.73 0.10
CA LEU A 426 -13.90 18.40 0.11
C LEU A 426 -13.97 19.81 -0.50
N PHE A 427 -14.60 19.93 -1.68
CA PHE A 427 -14.71 21.20 -2.39
C PHE A 427 -15.54 22.23 -1.65
N ARG A 428 -16.61 21.80 -0.99
CA ARG A 428 -17.46 22.68 -0.18
C ARG A 428 -16.76 23.13 1.10
N GLU A 429 -16.06 22.24 1.78
CA GLU A 429 -15.50 22.53 3.11
C GLU A 429 -14.12 23.20 3.07
N TYR A 430 -13.30 22.92 2.06
CA TYR A 430 -11.88 23.33 2.06
C TYR A 430 -11.49 24.25 0.90
N PHE A 431 -12.31 24.35 -0.14
CA PHE A 431 -12.02 25.19 -1.32
C PHE A 431 -13.06 26.28 -1.58
N ASP A 432 -14.19 26.27 -0.86
CA ASP A 432 -15.35 27.13 -1.08
C ASP A 432 -15.76 27.26 -2.57
N ARG A 433 -15.77 26.12 -3.27
CA ARG A 433 -16.01 26.04 -4.72
C ARG A 433 -16.93 24.89 -5.09
N GLY A 434 -17.54 24.97 -6.27
CA GLY A 434 -18.26 23.86 -6.87
C GLY A 434 -17.34 22.77 -7.42
N CYS A 435 -17.76 21.50 -7.33
CA CYS A 435 -16.98 20.33 -7.77
C CYS A 435 -17.20 19.93 -9.24
N ALA A 436 -18.02 20.67 -10.02
CA ALA A 436 -18.35 20.30 -11.39
C ALA A 436 -17.13 20.26 -12.32
N GLY A 437 -16.22 21.25 -12.20
CA GLY A 437 -14.97 21.29 -12.98
C GLY A 437 -14.05 20.10 -12.70
N TYR A 438 -14.05 19.59 -11.46
CA TYR A 438 -13.33 18.38 -11.10
C TYR A 438 -13.88 17.16 -11.85
N PHE A 439 -15.20 16.93 -11.82
CA PHE A 439 -15.80 15.80 -12.54
C PHE A 439 -15.60 15.88 -14.05
N LEU A 440 -15.70 17.08 -14.65
CA LEU A 440 -15.42 17.26 -16.07
C LEU A 440 -13.96 16.91 -16.41
N SER A 441 -13.01 17.35 -15.57
CA SER A 441 -11.60 16.99 -15.74
C SER A 441 -11.33 15.49 -15.57
N LEU A 442 -12.07 14.83 -14.68
CA LEU A 442 -11.96 13.39 -14.41
C LEU A 442 -12.48 12.58 -15.60
N VAL A 443 -13.64 12.93 -16.14
CA VAL A 443 -14.18 12.31 -17.36
C VAL A 443 -13.24 12.55 -18.54
N GLY A 444 -12.70 13.76 -18.69
CA GLY A 444 -11.70 14.06 -19.72
C GLY A 444 -10.44 13.19 -19.60
N ASN A 445 -9.93 12.98 -18.38
CA ASN A 445 -8.82 12.06 -18.14
C ASN A 445 -9.19 10.60 -18.45
N PHE A 446 -10.36 10.14 -18.03
CA PHE A 446 -10.85 8.79 -18.31
C PHE A 446 -10.91 8.52 -19.82
N VAL A 447 -11.49 9.46 -20.59
CA VAL A 447 -11.55 9.37 -22.06
C VAL A 447 -10.16 9.35 -22.67
N ALA A 448 -9.23 10.18 -22.18
CA ALA A 448 -7.85 10.18 -22.67
C ALA A 448 -7.14 8.84 -22.41
N VAL A 449 -7.27 8.27 -21.21
CA VAL A 449 -6.73 6.94 -20.87
C VAL A 449 -7.35 5.86 -21.75
N PHE A 450 -8.67 5.87 -21.89
CA PHE A 450 -9.38 4.92 -22.73
C PHE A 450 -8.93 5.01 -24.20
N ALA A 451 -8.79 6.22 -24.76
CA ALA A 451 -8.33 6.42 -26.12
C ALA A 451 -6.89 5.91 -26.35
N VAL A 452 -5.98 6.15 -25.40
CA VAL A 452 -4.60 5.66 -25.47
C VAL A 452 -4.55 4.13 -25.36
N ILE A 453 -5.36 3.52 -24.48
CA ILE A 453 -5.45 2.06 -24.38
C ILE A 453 -6.05 1.47 -25.66
N ALA A 454 -7.13 2.03 -26.19
CA ALA A 454 -7.76 1.56 -27.42
C ALA A 454 -6.81 1.65 -28.63
N GLY A 455 -6.13 2.79 -28.80
CA GLY A 455 -5.12 2.96 -29.85
C GLY A 455 -3.91 2.05 -29.64
N GLY A 456 -3.44 1.91 -28.39
CA GLY A 456 -2.34 1.03 -28.03
C GLY A 456 -2.67 -0.44 -28.26
N TRP A 457 -3.91 -0.87 -28.03
CA TRP A 457 -4.36 -2.23 -28.27
C TRP A 457 -4.43 -2.54 -29.76
N TRP A 458 -4.95 -1.60 -30.57
CA TRP A 458 -4.99 -1.73 -32.03
C TRP A 458 -3.60 -1.84 -32.68
N ILE A 459 -2.60 -1.16 -32.11
CA ILE A 459 -1.20 -1.26 -32.55
C ILE A 459 -0.55 -2.53 -31.99
N GLY A 460 -0.79 -2.82 -30.71
CA GLY A 460 -0.12 -3.86 -29.93
C GLY A 460 -0.56 -5.29 -30.25
N ASP A 461 -1.76 -5.50 -30.78
CA ASP A 461 -2.23 -6.83 -31.21
C ASP A 461 -1.35 -7.42 -32.33
N ARG A 462 -0.60 -6.58 -33.04
CA ARG A 462 0.38 -7.00 -34.06
C ARG A 462 1.73 -7.43 -33.50
N PHE A 463 2.03 -7.13 -32.23
CA PHE A 463 3.33 -7.39 -31.60
C PHE A 463 3.15 -7.97 -30.19
N HIS A 464 3.18 -9.30 -30.11
CA HIS A 464 3.18 -10.05 -28.86
C HIS A 464 4.62 -10.36 -28.44
N ALA A 465 5.06 -9.82 -27.30
CA ALA A 465 6.40 -10.10 -26.80
C ALA A 465 6.49 -11.53 -26.27
N ARG A 466 7.46 -12.31 -26.79
CA ARG A 466 7.72 -13.71 -26.39
C ARG A 466 8.99 -13.86 -25.56
N THR A 467 9.85 -12.85 -25.55
CA THR A 467 11.13 -12.85 -24.83
C THR A 467 11.21 -11.66 -23.86
N TRP A 468 12.06 -11.78 -22.83
CA TRP A 468 12.31 -10.69 -21.89
C TRP A 468 12.84 -9.43 -22.59
N THR A 469 13.65 -9.58 -23.64
CA THR A 469 14.18 -8.46 -24.41
C THR A 469 13.09 -7.72 -25.18
N GLU A 470 12.22 -8.44 -25.90
CA GLU A 470 11.05 -7.86 -26.58
C GLU A 470 10.12 -7.16 -25.59
N LEU A 471 9.86 -7.79 -24.45
CA LEU A 471 9.01 -7.23 -23.39
C LEU A 471 9.61 -5.94 -22.82
N LEU A 472 10.91 -5.90 -22.56
CA LEU A 472 11.58 -4.70 -22.05
C LEU A 472 11.56 -3.56 -23.07
N ILE A 473 11.73 -3.85 -24.36
CA ILE A 473 11.64 -2.85 -25.44
C ILE A 473 10.19 -2.34 -25.53
N LYS A 474 9.20 -3.24 -25.60
CA LYS A 474 7.78 -2.89 -25.64
C LYS A 474 7.40 -2.04 -24.42
N ALA A 475 7.82 -2.44 -23.22
CA ALA A 475 7.58 -1.71 -21.99
C ALA A 475 8.21 -0.31 -21.99
N ALA A 476 9.46 -0.18 -22.43
CA ALA A 476 10.14 1.10 -22.53
C ALA A 476 9.44 2.04 -23.51
N VAL A 477 9.06 1.54 -24.69
CA VAL A 477 8.35 2.31 -25.71
C VAL A 477 6.97 2.73 -25.20
N THR A 478 6.17 1.81 -24.65
CA THR A 478 4.85 2.13 -24.09
C THR A 478 4.96 3.15 -22.95
N ALA A 479 5.94 3.00 -22.04
CA ALA A 479 6.13 3.94 -20.94
C ALA A 479 6.54 5.33 -21.42
N VAL A 480 7.45 5.44 -22.39
CA VAL A 480 7.89 6.73 -22.94
C VAL A 480 6.77 7.43 -23.70
N ILE A 481 6.02 6.69 -24.55
CA ILE A 481 4.91 7.25 -25.32
C ILE A 481 3.80 7.72 -24.39
N THR A 482 3.36 6.88 -23.45
CA THR A 482 2.31 7.25 -22.49
C THR A 482 2.76 8.42 -21.61
N ALA A 483 4.01 8.42 -21.12
CA ALA A 483 4.54 9.54 -20.36
C ALA A 483 4.56 10.82 -21.19
N GLY A 484 4.99 10.77 -22.46
CA GLY A 484 4.98 11.92 -23.36
C GLY A 484 3.58 12.48 -23.60
N ILE A 485 2.60 11.62 -23.88
CA ILE A 485 1.20 12.01 -24.12
C ILE A 485 0.62 12.66 -22.87
N PHE A 486 0.66 11.98 -21.72
CA PHE A 486 0.03 12.46 -20.51
C PHE A 486 0.77 13.67 -19.91
N PHE A 487 2.09 13.70 -19.99
CA PHE A 487 2.84 14.92 -19.64
C PHE A 487 2.46 16.08 -20.57
N GLY A 488 2.35 15.86 -21.88
CA GLY A 488 1.93 16.88 -22.84
C GLY A 488 0.53 17.44 -22.57
N LEU A 489 -0.43 16.56 -22.26
CA LEU A 489 -1.81 16.93 -21.94
C LEU A 489 -1.89 17.76 -20.65
N TYR A 490 -1.15 17.38 -19.61
CA TYR A 490 -1.32 17.96 -18.28
C TYR A 490 -0.28 19.03 -17.92
N CYS A 491 0.87 19.13 -18.60
CA CYS A 491 1.90 20.14 -18.27
C CYS A 491 1.45 21.59 -18.45
N ARG A 492 0.47 21.83 -19.33
CA ARG A 492 -0.10 23.18 -19.59
C ARG A 492 -1.25 23.56 -18.65
N THR A 493 -1.76 22.61 -17.87
CA THR A 493 -2.77 22.90 -16.84
C THR A 493 -2.18 23.79 -15.75
N GLU A 494 -3.02 24.51 -15.00
CA GLU A 494 -2.56 25.32 -13.86
C GLU A 494 -1.72 24.48 -12.88
N GLY A 495 -2.19 23.28 -12.55
CA GLY A 495 -1.43 22.33 -11.74
C GLY A 495 -0.14 21.84 -12.39
N GLY A 496 -0.15 21.58 -13.70
CA GLY A 496 1.03 21.17 -14.46
C GLY A 496 2.12 22.23 -14.49
N ARG A 497 1.75 23.50 -14.67
CA ARG A 497 2.70 24.63 -14.64
C ARG A 497 3.40 24.76 -13.29
N MET A 498 2.69 24.47 -12.20
CA MET A 498 3.28 24.42 -10.85
C MET A 498 4.30 23.29 -10.69
N ILE A 499 4.04 22.12 -11.28
CA ILE A 499 4.99 21.00 -11.28
C ILE A 499 6.24 21.38 -12.10
N VAL A 500 6.02 21.88 -13.32
CA VAL A 500 7.11 22.28 -14.23
C VAL A 500 7.98 23.36 -13.60
N SER A 501 7.39 24.41 -13.00
CA SER A 501 8.15 25.49 -12.36
C SER A 501 8.99 25.02 -11.17
N ARG A 502 8.49 24.06 -10.38
CA ARG A 502 9.25 23.45 -9.28
C ARG A 502 10.40 22.59 -9.80
N VAL A 503 10.17 21.78 -10.84
CA VAL A 503 11.21 20.94 -11.46
C VAL A 503 12.29 21.80 -12.11
N THR A 504 11.92 22.83 -12.88
CA THR A 504 12.88 23.75 -13.51
C THR A 504 13.65 24.56 -12.47
N GLY A 505 13.01 24.98 -11.37
CA GLY A 505 13.67 25.66 -10.26
C GLY A 505 14.67 24.78 -9.50
N VAL A 506 14.44 23.46 -9.43
CA VAL A 506 15.42 22.50 -8.88
C VAL A 506 16.57 22.29 -9.87
N LEU A 507 16.27 22.09 -11.15
CA LEU A 507 17.28 21.92 -12.21
C LEU A 507 18.18 23.15 -12.36
N HIS A 508 17.62 24.35 -12.23
CA HIS A 508 18.38 25.60 -12.28
C HIS A 508 19.30 25.74 -11.06
N ARG A 509 18.82 25.39 -9.86
CA ARG A 509 19.67 25.34 -8.65
C ARG A 509 20.77 24.30 -8.75
N TRP A 510 20.50 23.14 -9.33
CA TRP A 510 21.49 22.08 -9.56
C TRP A 510 22.54 22.45 -10.61
N ARG A 511 22.12 23.08 -11.72
CA ARG A 511 23.05 23.63 -12.73
C ARG A 511 23.89 24.78 -12.16
N GLY A 512 23.28 25.64 -11.35
CA GLY A 512 23.96 26.73 -10.64
C GLY A 512 25.02 26.23 -9.66
N SER A 513 24.71 25.20 -8.86
CA SER A 513 25.68 24.59 -7.94
C SER A 513 26.85 23.93 -8.67
N ARG A 514 26.60 23.28 -9.82
CA ARG A 514 27.67 22.71 -10.67
C ARG A 514 28.56 23.78 -11.32
N LYS A 515 27.98 24.90 -11.76
CA LYS A 515 28.76 26.03 -12.29
C LYS A 515 29.60 26.70 -11.20
N ALA A 516 29.08 26.85 -9.98
CA ALA A 516 29.84 27.38 -8.85
C ALA A 516 30.97 26.42 -8.39
N GLU A 517 30.75 25.11 -8.44
CA GLU A 517 31.82 24.10 -8.23
C GLU A 517 32.90 24.16 -9.30
N ALA A 518 32.54 24.36 -10.56
CA ALA A 518 33.50 24.48 -11.65
C ALA A 518 34.32 25.79 -11.56
N ALA A 519 33.68 26.90 -11.19
CA ALA A 519 34.36 28.19 -11.00
C ALA A 519 35.32 28.19 -9.79
N GLY A 520 34.90 27.58 -8.67
CA GLY A 520 35.74 27.49 -7.47
C GLY A 520 36.95 26.55 -7.60
N ASN A 521 36.94 25.61 -8.56
CA ASN A 521 38.11 24.80 -8.89
C ASN A 521 39.11 25.55 -9.79
N CYS A 522 38.67 26.51 -10.60
CA CYS A 522 39.55 27.32 -11.43
C CYS A 522 40.32 28.40 -10.63
N GLU A 523 39.75 28.92 -9.53
CA GLU A 523 40.45 29.85 -8.64
C GLU A 523 41.43 29.16 -7.67
N GLY A 524 41.31 27.84 -7.48
CA GLY A 524 42.18 27.05 -6.60
C GLY A 524 43.44 26.47 -7.26
N GLU A 525 43.55 26.53 -8.59
CA GLU A 525 44.74 26.11 -9.35
C GLU A 525 45.66 27.30 -9.72
N GLY A 526 45.37 28.50 -9.20
CA GLY A 526 46.13 29.72 -9.42
C GLY A 526 46.61 30.38 -8.13
N ILE A 527 47.24 29.63 -7.21
CA ILE A 527 48.14 30.15 -6.16
C ILE A 527 49.33 29.21 -6.03
#